data_AF-A0A2N2JV38-F1
#
_entry.id   AF-A0A2N2JV38-F1
#
_cell.length_a   1.000
_cell.length_b   1.000
_cell.length_c   1.000
_cell.angle_alpha   90.00
_cell.angle_beta   90.00
_cell.angle_gamma   90.00
#
_symmetry.space_group_name_H-M   'P 1'
#
loop_
_entity.id
_entity.type
_entity.pdbx_description
1 polymer ?
#
loop_
_entity_poly.entity_id
_entity_poly.type
_entity_poly.pdbx_seq_one_letter_code
_entity_poly.pdbx_strand_id
1 'polypeptide(L)'
;MEDEIYLVEIPFRLDHASVVKRLRLPKSDGRHEAMVSELLERSRAMAHMKAVYRVSHARVIDRDTVDIGGTRFTSQALSRNLIDQDTVFPFIATVGKELDEFSVPA
;
A
#
# COMPACT_ATOMS: atom_id res chain seq x y z
N MET A 1 -13.51 0.33 25.45
CA MET A 1 -13.66 1.00 24.14
C MET A 1 -13.45 -0.09 23.13
N GLU A 2 -14.45 -0.37 22.29
CA GLU A 2 -14.32 -1.36 21.22
C GLU A 2 -13.23 -0.89 20.24
N ASP A 3 -12.48 -1.85 19.69
CA ASP A 3 -11.49 -1.60 18.65
C ASP A 3 -12.21 -1.13 17.36
N GLU A 4 -12.45 0.17 17.24
CA GLU A 4 -13.12 0.75 16.07
C GLU A 4 -12.19 0.70 14.85
N ILE A 5 -12.68 0.06 13.78
CA ILE A 5 -11.99 -0.05 12.50
C ILE A 5 -12.72 0.84 11.50
N TYR A 6 -11.98 1.75 10.87
CA TYR A 6 -12.52 2.69 9.90
C TYR A 6 -12.22 2.23 8.48
N LEU A 7 -13.25 2.20 7.64
CA LEU A 7 -13.11 1.99 6.20
C LEU A 7 -12.72 3.30 5.50
N VAL A 8 -11.77 3.23 4.58
CA VAL A 8 -11.33 4.38 3.78
C VAL A 8 -11.42 4.04 2.31
N GLU A 9 -12.09 4.92 1.57
CA GLU A 9 -12.05 4.92 0.11
C GLU A 9 -10.75 5.60 -0.35
N ILE A 10 -9.90 4.84 -1.03
CA ILE A 10 -8.64 5.35 -1.60
C ILE A 10 -8.77 5.34 -3.12
N PRO A 11 -8.58 6.49 -3.81
CA PRO A 11 -8.64 6.52 -5.26
C PRO A 11 -7.48 5.72 -5.85
N PHE A 12 -7.78 4.79 -6.76
CA PHE A 12 -6.75 4.08 -7.50
C PHE A 12 -6.13 4.99 -8.57
N ARG A 13 -4.84 5.33 -8.41
CA ARG A 13 -4.09 6.15 -9.35
C ARG A 13 -2.78 5.44 -9.72
N LEU A 14 -2.63 5.13 -11.01
CA LEU A 14 -1.49 4.38 -11.54
C LEU A 14 -0.90 5.08 -12.76
N ASP A 15 -0.01 6.06 -12.57
CA ASP A 15 0.48 6.87 -13.68
C ASP A 15 1.48 6.14 -14.58
N HIS A 16 1.33 6.32 -15.89
CA HIS A 16 2.13 5.62 -16.90
C HIS A 16 3.63 5.90 -16.74
N ALA A 17 4.00 7.17 -16.51
CA ALA A 17 5.39 7.57 -16.37
C ALA A 17 6.08 6.90 -15.17
N SER A 18 5.41 6.82 -14.02
CA SER A 18 5.96 6.14 -12.84
C SER A 18 6.04 4.65 -13.04
N VAL A 19 5.09 4.02 -13.73
CA VAL A 19 5.17 2.58 -14.02
C VAL A 19 6.34 2.26 -14.94
N VAL A 20 6.49 3.00 -16.06
CA VAL A 20 7.63 2.87 -16.97
C VAL A 20 8.95 3.05 -16.22
N LYS A 21 9.04 4.11 -15.40
CA LYS A 21 10.24 4.41 -14.59
C LYS A 21 10.53 3.30 -13.56
N ARG A 22 9.50 2.81 -12.86
CA ARG A 22 9.62 1.83 -11.77
C ARG A 22 10.02 0.45 -12.29
N LEU A 23 9.50 0.06 -13.45
CA LEU A 23 9.82 -1.18 -14.15
C LEU A 23 11.09 -1.07 -15.01
N ARG A 24 11.68 0.13 -15.11
CA ARG A 24 12.87 0.41 -15.93
C ARG A 24 12.70 -0.04 -17.38
N LEU A 25 11.50 0.14 -17.93
CA LEU A 25 11.24 -0.25 -19.30
C LEU A 25 12.12 0.61 -20.22
N PRO A 26 12.83 0.00 -21.19
CA PRO A 26 13.60 0.76 -22.15
C PRO A 26 12.66 1.68 -22.92
N LYS A 27 13.20 2.78 -23.47
CA LYS A 27 12.47 3.54 -24.49
C LYS A 27 12.19 2.56 -25.64
N SER A 28 10.98 2.07 -25.72
CA SER A 28 10.63 1.06 -26.69
C SER A 28 10.19 1.72 -27.99
N ASP A 29 10.18 0.93 -29.05
CA ASP A 29 9.27 1.14 -30.17
C ASP A 29 7.81 1.24 -29.66
N GLY A 30 6.92 1.89 -30.41
CA GLY A 30 5.56 2.19 -29.93
C GLY A 30 4.71 0.97 -29.50
N ARG A 31 5.17 -0.27 -29.75
CA ARG A 31 4.52 -1.51 -29.34
C ARG A 31 4.53 -1.73 -27.82
N HIS A 32 5.66 -1.57 -27.13
CA HIS A 32 5.65 -1.80 -25.67
C HIS A 32 4.97 -0.66 -24.92
N GLU A 33 5.05 0.58 -25.42
CA GLU A 33 4.26 1.70 -24.89
C GLU A 33 2.75 1.44 -25.01
N ALA A 34 2.29 0.91 -26.14
CA ALA A 34 0.90 0.52 -26.33
C ALA A 34 0.47 -0.59 -25.36
N MET A 35 1.31 -1.63 -25.19
CA MET A 35 1.03 -2.73 -24.26
C MET A 35 0.97 -2.23 -22.81
N VAL A 36 1.91 -1.38 -22.38
CA VAL A 36 1.88 -0.79 -21.03
C VAL A 36 0.62 0.05 -20.85
N SER A 37 0.28 0.91 -21.81
CA SER A 37 -0.93 1.72 -21.74
C SER A 37 -2.19 0.86 -21.61
N GLU A 38 -2.29 -0.22 -22.39
CA GLU A 38 -3.42 -1.16 -22.31
C GLU A 38 -3.50 -1.87 -20.95
N LEU A 39 -2.36 -2.37 -20.44
CA LEU A 39 -2.29 -3.01 -19.13
C LEU A 39 -2.72 -2.05 -18.00
N LEU A 40 -2.30 -0.79 -18.08
CA LEU A 40 -2.65 0.23 -17.09
C LEU A 40 -4.14 0.55 -17.11
N GLU A 41 -4.72 0.75 -18.29
CA GLU A 41 -6.15 1.03 -18.41
C GLU A 41 -7.00 -0.13 -17.88
N ARG A 42 -6.67 -1.36 -18.27
CA ARG A 42 -7.38 -2.55 -17.76
C ARG A 42 -7.22 -2.71 -16.24
N SER A 43 -6.00 -2.52 -15.74
CA SER A 43 -5.73 -2.58 -14.29
C SER A 43 -6.51 -1.52 -13.54
N ARG A 44 -6.66 -0.31 -14.09
CA ARG A 44 -7.46 0.78 -13.49
C ARG A 44 -8.94 0.48 -13.44
N ALA A 45 -9.47 -0.19 -14.47
CA ALA A 45 -10.87 -0.58 -14.52
C ALA A 45 -11.21 -1.74 -13.57
N MET A 46 -10.25 -2.63 -13.33
CA MET A 46 -10.46 -3.84 -12.52
C MET A 46 -10.10 -3.67 -11.04
N ALA A 47 -9.11 -2.83 -10.73
CA ALA A 47 -8.66 -2.64 -9.35
C ALA A 47 -9.80 -2.14 -8.47
N HIS A 48 -9.99 -2.81 -7.34
CA HIS A 48 -10.97 -2.42 -6.34
C HIS A 48 -10.27 -2.13 -5.02
N MET A 49 -9.77 -0.89 -4.93
CA MET A 49 -9.04 -0.41 -3.77
C MET A 49 -9.89 -0.47 -2.50
N LYS A 50 -9.36 -1.12 -1.47
CA LYS A 50 -9.94 -1.14 -0.13
C LYS A 50 -8.85 -0.82 0.87
N ALA A 51 -9.17 0.02 1.84
CA ALA A 51 -8.30 0.25 2.96
C ALA A 51 -9.08 0.33 4.25
N VAL A 52 -8.47 -0.17 5.31
CA VAL A 52 -8.93 0.01 6.68
C VAL A 52 -7.79 0.54 7.52
N TYR A 53 -8.13 1.33 8.53
CA TYR A 53 -7.18 1.71 9.56
C TYR A 53 -7.87 1.67 10.92
N ARG A 54 -7.05 1.76 11.96
CA ARG A 54 -7.50 1.92 13.33
C ARG A 54 -6.69 3.02 14.00
N VAL A 55 -7.30 3.79 14.87
CA VAL A 55 -6.57 4.69 15.78
C VAL A 55 -6.00 3.85 16.91
N SER A 56 -4.69 3.90 17.11
CA SER A 56 -4.00 3.10 18.13
C SER A 56 -2.94 3.94 18.83
N HIS A 57 -2.54 3.50 20.01
CA HIS A 57 -1.43 4.10 20.73
C HIS A 57 -0.17 3.26 20.58
N ALA A 58 0.96 3.91 20.30
CA ALA A 58 2.27 3.31 20.26
C ALA A 58 3.02 3.59 21.56
N ARG A 59 3.76 2.60 22.04
CA ARG A 59 4.64 2.72 23.19
C ARG A 59 5.96 2.06 22.87
N VAL A 60 7.01 2.86 22.77
CA VAL A 60 8.38 2.33 22.68
C VAL A 60 8.76 1.78 24.06
N ILE A 61 9.13 0.50 24.10
CA ILE A 61 9.52 -0.19 25.33
C ILE A 61 11.03 -0.09 25.48
N ASP A 62 11.77 -0.35 24.40
CA ASP A 62 13.24 -0.26 24.36
C ASP A 62 13.75 -0.03 22.92
N ARG A 63 15.05 -0.27 22.71
CA ARG A 63 15.76 -0.01 21.45
C ARG A 63 15.13 -0.70 20.23
N ASP A 64 14.53 -1.87 20.39
CA ASP A 64 13.91 -2.60 19.28
C ASP A 64 12.51 -3.12 19.59
N THR A 65 11.98 -2.89 20.78
CA THR A 65 10.64 -3.35 21.13
C THR A 65 9.66 -2.18 21.18
N VAL A 66 8.56 -2.32 20.44
CA VAL A 66 7.44 -1.37 20.43
C VAL A 66 6.13 -2.13 20.62
N ASP A 67 5.25 -1.61 21.46
CA ASP A 67 3.85 -2.01 21.53
C ASP A 67 3.00 -1.05 20.71
N ILE A 68 2.12 -1.57 19.84
CA ILE A 68 1.15 -0.76 19.11
C ILE A 68 -0.22 -1.40 19.31
N GLY A 69 -1.09 -0.70 20.05
CA GLY A 69 -2.43 -1.19 20.34
C GLY A 69 -2.46 -2.58 20.98
N GLY A 70 -1.51 -2.89 21.88
CA GLY A 70 -1.38 -4.19 22.54
C GLY A 70 -0.67 -5.28 21.72
N THR A 71 -0.21 -4.96 20.52
CA THR A 71 0.59 -5.88 19.69
C THR A 71 2.07 -5.53 19.79
N ARG A 72 2.90 -6.50 20.17
CA ARG A 72 4.35 -6.32 20.28
C ARG A 72 5.04 -6.53 18.93
N PHE A 73 5.89 -5.56 18.56
CA PHE A 73 6.77 -5.60 17.41
C PHE A 73 8.23 -5.58 17.88
N THR A 74 9.08 -6.32 17.18
CA THR A 74 10.55 -6.25 17.32
C THR A 74 11.12 -5.57 16.08
N SER A 75 11.40 -4.26 16.18
CA SER A 75 11.95 -3.41 15.13
C SER A 75 12.62 -2.15 15.68
N GLN A 76 13.94 -2.04 15.48
CA GLN A 76 14.69 -0.81 15.75
C GLN A 76 14.20 0.39 14.93
N ALA A 77 13.66 0.13 13.73
CA ALA A 77 13.09 1.18 12.89
C ALA A 77 11.81 1.74 13.51
N LEU A 78 10.94 0.88 14.05
CA LEU A 78 9.73 1.33 14.74
C LEU A 78 10.08 2.09 16.02
N SER A 79 10.99 1.57 16.87
CA SER A 79 11.39 2.26 18.10
C SER A 79 11.93 3.67 17.82
N ARG A 80 12.76 3.81 16.80
CA ARG A 80 13.30 5.13 16.40
C ARG A 80 12.24 6.06 15.82
N ASN A 81 11.31 5.54 15.02
CA ASN A 81 10.31 6.37 14.34
C ASN A 81 9.14 6.75 15.25
N LEU A 82 8.91 6.02 16.35
CA LEU A 82 7.74 6.17 17.21
C LEU A 82 8.05 6.65 18.64
N ILE A 83 9.31 6.96 18.98
CA ILE A 83 9.73 7.33 20.35
C ILE A 83 8.93 8.49 20.96
N ASP A 84 8.58 9.49 20.14
CA ASP A 84 7.81 10.66 20.54
C ASP A 84 6.40 10.68 19.90
N GLN A 85 5.93 9.54 19.41
CA GLN A 85 4.63 9.40 18.75
C GLN A 85 3.70 8.55 19.62
N ASP A 86 2.70 9.18 20.23
CA ASP A 86 1.69 8.47 21.00
C ASP A 86 0.62 7.86 20.08
N THR A 87 -0.07 8.67 19.28
CA THR A 87 -1.14 8.19 18.40
C THR A 87 -0.60 7.76 17.04
N VAL A 88 -0.94 6.54 16.62
CA VAL A 88 -0.59 5.96 15.34
C VAL A 88 -1.83 5.40 14.64
N PHE A 89 -1.73 5.23 13.32
CA PHE A 89 -2.82 4.73 12.48
C PHE A 89 -2.38 3.49 11.70
N PRO A 90 -2.24 2.32 12.33
CA PRO A 90 -1.98 1.09 11.62
C PRO A 90 -3.06 0.86 10.56
N PHE A 91 -2.65 0.54 9.35
CA PHE A 91 -3.56 0.39 8.22
C PHE A 91 -3.23 -0.84 7.39
N ILE A 92 -4.25 -1.32 6.69
CA ILE A 92 -4.13 -2.30 5.62
C ILE A 92 -4.73 -1.65 4.38
N ALA A 93 -4.00 -1.65 3.28
CA ALA A 93 -4.49 -1.21 1.97
C ALA A 93 -4.24 -2.33 0.95
N THR A 94 -5.23 -2.59 0.10
CA THR A 94 -5.17 -3.59 -0.96
C THR A 94 -5.76 -3.03 -2.25
N VAL A 95 -5.22 -3.49 -3.38
CA VAL A 95 -5.75 -3.23 -4.74
C VAL A 95 -6.97 -4.10 -5.08
N GLY A 96 -7.37 -4.97 -4.16
CA GLY A 96 -8.41 -5.96 -4.37
C GLY A 96 -7.86 -7.24 -5.01
N LYS A 97 -8.61 -8.33 -4.87
CA LYS A 97 -8.29 -9.64 -5.47
C LYS A 97 -8.58 -9.67 -6.98
N GLU A 98 -9.35 -8.71 -7.46
CA GLU A 98 -9.84 -8.60 -8.83
C GLU A 98 -8.69 -8.52 -9.83
N LEU A 99 -7.52 -7.99 -9.42
CA LEU A 99 -6.31 -7.99 -10.24
C LEU A 99 -5.64 -9.37 -10.35
N ASP A 100 -5.87 -10.30 -9.42
CA ASP A 100 -5.32 -11.66 -9.52
C ASP A 100 -6.01 -12.47 -10.63
N GLU A 101 -7.22 -12.07 -11.02
CA GLU A 101 -7.99 -12.66 -12.12
C GLU A 101 -7.55 -12.10 -13.49
N PHE A 102 -6.60 -11.15 -13.51
CA PHE A 102 -6.12 -10.51 -14.72
C PHE A 102 -5.29 -11.46 -15.60
N SER A 103 -5.78 -11.72 -16.82
CA SER A 103 -5.01 -12.39 -17.86
C SER A 103 -4.22 -11.36 -18.68
N VAL A 104 -2.91 -11.53 -18.76
CA VAL A 104 -2.02 -10.67 -19.55
C VAL A 104 -2.35 -10.82 -21.04
N PRO A 105 -2.59 -9.72 -21.78
CA PRO A 105 -2.77 -9.77 -23.24
C PRO A 105 -1.57 -10.44 -23.92
N ALA A 106 -1.84 -11.26 -24.94
CA ALA A 106 -0.83 -11.98 -25.72
C ALA A 106 -0.05 -11.06 -26.68
#